data_AF-A0A7C6VVC8-F1
#
_entry.id   AF-A0A7C6VVC8-F1
#
_cell.length_a   1.000
_cell.length_b   1.000
_cell.length_c   1.000
_cell.angle_alpha   90.00
_cell.angle_beta   90.00
_cell.angle_gamma   90.00
#
_symmetry.space_group_name_H-M   'P 1'
#
loop_
_entity.id
_entity.type
_entity.pdbx_description
1 polymer ?
#
loop_
_entity_poly.entity_id
_entity_poly.type
_entity_poly.pdbx_seq_one_letter_code
_entity_poly.pdbx_strand_id
1 'polypeptide(L)'
;MSKSLAERFWEIAGRLLDDEDEESLSDLEEETKEELAAKVKSAKNEWLGAISYFNQAVEPELVDHAIISLQAAERKYMYWLKRLKSHAQSEQSAQS
;
A
#
# COMPACT_ATOMS: atom_id res chain seq x y z
N MET A 1 -24.09 20.89 -8.34
CA MET A 1 -22.83 20.22 -8.69
C MET A 1 -22.60 19.11 -7.68
N SER A 2 -22.58 17.85 -8.10
CA SER A 2 -22.31 16.71 -7.21
C SER A 2 -20.81 16.67 -6.87
N LYS A 3 -20.47 16.78 -5.59
CA LYS A 3 -19.09 16.64 -5.12
C LYS A 3 -18.57 15.23 -5.40
N SER A 4 -17.30 15.14 -5.81
CA SER A 4 -16.61 13.88 -6.10
C SER A 4 -16.39 13.05 -4.82
N LEU A 5 -16.26 11.74 -4.96
CA LEU A 5 -15.88 10.85 -3.84
C LEU A 5 -14.53 11.27 -3.22
N ALA A 6 -13.60 11.78 -4.03
CA ALA A 6 -12.32 12.27 -3.53
C ALA A 6 -12.50 13.49 -2.61
N GLU A 7 -13.41 14.41 -2.95
CA GLU A 7 -13.69 15.60 -2.14
C GLU A 7 -14.37 15.21 -0.82
N ARG A 8 -15.27 14.23 -0.85
CA ARG A 8 -15.92 13.69 0.36
C ARG A 8 -14.94 12.95 1.25
N PHE A 9 -13.99 12.23 0.67
CA PHE A 9 -12.94 11.54 1.41
C PHE A 9 -12.04 12.55 2.14
N TRP A 10 -11.61 13.62 1.46
CA TRP A 10 -10.82 14.68 2.08
C TRP A 10 -11.59 15.47 3.14
N GLU A 11 -12.90 15.69 2.97
CA GLU A 11 -13.76 16.34 3.96
C GLU A 11 -13.90 15.50 5.25
N ILE A 12 -13.98 14.17 5.12
CA ILE A 12 -14.02 13.24 6.26
C ILE A 12 -12.65 13.11 6.92
N ALA A 13 -11.59 12.99 6.11
CA ALA A 13 -10.22 12.89 6.60
C ALA A 13 -9.80 14.15 7.35
N GLY A 14 -10.15 15.34 6.85
CA GLY A 14 -9.88 16.62 7.52
C GLY A 14 -10.52 16.69 8.91
N ARG A 15 -11.75 16.20 9.07
CA ARG A 15 -12.44 16.16 10.37
C ARG A 15 -11.85 15.15 11.37
N LEU A 16 -11.10 14.15 10.89
CA LEU A 16 -10.42 13.16 11.72
C LEU A 16 -8.99 13.61 12.10
N LEU A 17 -8.40 14.50 11.30
CA LEU A 17 -7.03 14.99 11.40
C LEU A 17 -6.95 16.45 11.91
N ASP A 18 -8.07 17.02 12.36
CA ASP A 18 -8.20 18.40 12.88
C ASP A 18 -7.74 18.54 14.35
N ASP A 19 -6.94 17.59 14.86
CA ASP A 19 -6.09 17.86 16.03
C ASP A 19 -4.77 18.40 15.49
N GLU A 20 -4.62 19.71 15.67
CA GLU A 20 -3.48 20.54 15.28
C GLU A 20 -2.14 19.92 15.68
N ASP A 21 -1.42 19.37 14.71
CA ASP A 21 0.03 19.50 14.64
C ASP A 21 0.42 19.63 13.17
N GLU A 22 0.78 20.85 12.80
CA GLU A 22 1.42 21.24 11.55
C GLU A 22 2.87 20.71 11.54
N GLU A 23 3.05 19.41 11.73
CA GLU A 23 4.29 18.73 11.38
C GLU A 23 4.33 18.58 9.87
N SER A 24 5.08 19.50 9.26
CA SER A 24 5.79 19.33 8.01
C SER A 24 5.82 17.86 7.53
N LEU A 25 5.09 17.58 6.45
CA LEU A 25 5.17 16.34 5.65
C LEU A 25 6.55 16.15 4.98
N SER A 26 7.63 16.65 5.60
CA SER A 26 9.04 16.40 5.27
C SER A 26 9.60 15.21 6.03
N ASP A 27 9.00 14.82 7.14
CA ASP A 27 9.35 13.63 7.93
C ASP A 27 8.55 12.42 7.45
N LEU A 28 8.58 12.16 6.14
CA LEU A 28 8.36 10.81 5.64
C LEU A 28 9.52 9.99 6.19
N GLU A 29 9.32 9.43 7.39
CA GLU A 29 10.21 8.56 8.15
C GLU A 29 11.16 7.83 7.19
N GLU A 30 12.47 7.96 7.40
CA GLU A 30 13.42 7.07 6.72
C GLU A 30 13.04 5.64 7.08
N GLU A 31 12.27 5.00 6.19
CA GLU A 31 11.73 3.67 6.42
C GLU A 31 12.90 2.73 6.61
N THR A 32 13.05 2.21 7.82
CA THR A 32 14.14 1.31 8.13
C THR A 32 14.03 0.06 7.26
N LYS A 33 15.16 -0.60 7.03
CA LYS A 33 15.18 -1.86 6.29
C LYS A 33 14.25 -2.91 6.90
N GLU A 34 14.14 -2.93 8.22
CA GLU A 34 13.23 -3.80 8.98
C GLU A 34 11.77 -3.47 8.69
N GLU A 35 11.40 -2.20 8.66
CA GLU A 35 10.05 -1.75 8.32
C GLU A 35 9.69 -2.06 6.87
N LEU A 36 10.63 -1.83 5.93
CA LEU A 36 10.45 -2.21 4.53
C LEU A 36 10.26 -3.73 4.39
N ALA A 37 11.05 -4.53 5.10
CA ALA A 37 10.90 -5.98 5.11
C ALA A 37 9.54 -6.41 5.69
N ALA A 38 9.06 -5.74 6.73
CA ALA A 38 7.73 -5.97 7.31
C ALA A 38 6.61 -5.61 6.30
N LYS A 39 6.72 -4.48 5.59
CA LYS A 39 5.78 -4.06 4.55
C LYS A 39 5.75 -5.05 3.38
N VAL A 40 6.92 -5.54 2.94
CA VAL A 40 7.03 -6.61 1.92
C VAL A 40 6.32 -7.89 2.38
N LYS A 41 6.57 -8.33 3.62
CA LYS A 41 5.95 -9.55 4.17
C LYS A 41 4.43 -9.40 4.26
N SER A 42 3.95 -8.25 4.73
CA SER A 42 2.52 -7.94 4.81
C SER A 42 1.87 -7.98 3.43
N ALA A 43 2.44 -7.28 2.44
CA ALA A 43 1.93 -7.25 1.07
C ALA A 43 1.96 -8.64 0.40
N LYS A 44 2.97 -9.48 0.69
CA LYS A 44 3.02 -10.87 0.22
C LYS A 44 1.86 -11.69 0.79
N ASN A 45 1.58 -11.56 2.08
CA ASN A 45 0.47 -12.28 2.72
C ASN A 45 -0.88 -11.84 2.15
N GLU A 46 -1.06 -10.55 1.91
CA GLU A 46 -2.25 -10.00 1.24
C GLU A 46 -2.42 -10.58 -0.18
N TRP A 47 -1.33 -10.65 -0.95
CA TRP A 47 -1.36 -11.24 -2.29
C TRP A 47 -1.71 -12.73 -2.27
N LEU A 48 -1.13 -13.51 -1.34
CA LEU A 48 -1.50 -14.92 -1.15
C LEU A 48 -2.98 -15.09 -0.76
N GLY A 49 -3.48 -14.19 0.10
CA GLY A 49 -4.91 -14.13 0.45
C GLY A 49 -5.79 -13.84 -0.76
N ALA A 50 -5.40 -12.88 -1.60
CA ALA A 50 -6.14 -12.54 -2.82
C ALA A 50 -6.12 -13.68 -3.86
N ILE A 51 -5.02 -14.43 -3.99
CA ILE A 51 -4.96 -15.65 -4.82
C ILE A 51 -5.95 -16.69 -4.28
N SER A 52 -5.96 -16.92 -2.97
CA SER A 52 -6.90 -17.86 -2.35
C SER A 52 -8.34 -17.45 -2.57
N TYR A 53 -8.67 -16.16 -2.44
CA TYR A 53 -9.99 -15.63 -2.68
C TYR A 53 -10.41 -15.77 -4.15
N PHE A 54 -9.53 -15.43 -5.10
CA PHE A 54 -9.77 -15.62 -6.53
C PHE A 54 -10.07 -17.08 -6.89
N ASN A 55 -9.32 -18.03 -6.32
CA ASN A 55 -9.55 -19.45 -6.55
C ASN A 55 -10.88 -19.98 -5.97
N GLN A 56 -11.47 -19.27 -5.00
CA GLN A 56 -12.73 -19.64 -4.35
C GLN A 56 -13.93 -18.86 -4.90
N ALA A 57 -13.71 -17.78 -5.65
CA ALA A 57 -14.77 -16.95 -6.21
C ALA A 57 -15.49 -17.71 -7.34
N VAL A 58 -16.68 -18.24 -7.03
CA VAL A 58 -17.56 -18.94 -7.99
C VAL A 58 -18.78 -18.11 -8.38
N GLU A 59 -19.18 -17.17 -7.53
CA GLU A 59 -20.29 -16.26 -7.79
C GLU A 59 -19.88 -15.23 -8.85
N PRO A 60 -20.59 -15.12 -9.99
CA PRO A 60 -20.22 -14.21 -11.07
C PRO A 60 -20.00 -12.76 -10.62
N GLU A 61 -20.80 -12.28 -9.67
CA GLU A 61 -20.70 -10.92 -9.12
C GLU A 61 -19.43 -10.69 -8.29
N LEU A 62 -18.81 -11.76 -7.77
CA LEU A 62 -17.60 -11.70 -6.96
C LEU A 62 -16.32 -11.96 -7.75
N VAL A 63 -16.42 -12.55 -8.95
CA VAL A 63 -15.25 -12.86 -9.79
C VAL A 63 -14.53 -11.57 -10.19
N ASP A 64 -15.26 -10.55 -10.64
CA ASP A 64 -14.66 -9.27 -11.03
C ASP A 64 -13.94 -8.60 -9.84
N HIS A 65 -14.58 -8.63 -8.67
CA HIS A 65 -13.97 -8.14 -7.44
C HIS A 65 -12.69 -8.91 -7.09
N ALA A 66 -12.70 -10.24 -7.21
CA ALA A 66 -11.54 -11.07 -6.96
C ALA A 66 -10.39 -10.82 -7.93
N ILE A 67 -10.67 -10.58 -9.22
CA ILE A 67 -9.67 -10.19 -10.22
C ILE A 67 -9.00 -8.87 -9.84
N ILE A 68 -9.79 -7.84 -9.52
CA ILE A 68 -9.27 -6.52 -9.16
C ILE A 68 -8.44 -6.62 -7.86
N SER A 69 -8.92 -7.37 -6.87
CA SER A 69 -8.23 -7.58 -5.59
C SER A 69 -6.88 -8.25 -5.80
N LEU A 70 -6.83 -9.30 -6.62
CA LEU A 70 -5.60 -10.01 -6.95
C LEU A 70 -4.58 -9.09 -7.62
N GLN A 71 -5.00 -8.32 -8.64
CA GLN A 71 -4.13 -7.39 -9.35
C GLN A 71 -3.62 -6.26 -8.46
N ALA A 72 -4.47 -5.73 -7.58
CA ALA A 72 -4.10 -4.68 -6.64
C ALA A 72 -3.04 -5.18 -5.64
N ALA A 73 -3.26 -6.36 -5.05
CA ALA A 73 -2.34 -6.96 -4.08
C ALA A 73 -1.00 -7.33 -4.72
N GLU A 74 -0.99 -7.86 -5.95
CA GLU A 74 0.24 -8.13 -6.71
C GLU A 74 1.05 -6.84 -6.92
N ARG A 75 0.42 -5.77 -7.43
CA ARG A 75 1.09 -4.48 -7.65
C ARG A 75 1.68 -3.91 -6.37
N LYS A 76 0.94 -3.99 -5.26
CA LYS A 76 1.40 -3.54 -3.94
C LYS A 76 2.63 -4.34 -3.47
N TYR A 77 2.61 -5.66 -3.60
CA TYR A 77 3.76 -6.50 -3.25
C TYR A 77 5.00 -6.15 -4.10
N MET A 78 4.84 -6.02 -5.42
CA MET A 78 5.94 -5.66 -6.32
C MET A 78 6.53 -4.28 -6.02
N TYR A 79 5.68 -3.30 -5.66
CA TYR A 79 6.13 -1.97 -5.23
C TYR A 79 7.06 -2.04 -4.02
N TRP A 80 6.63 -2.71 -2.94
CA TRP A 80 7.45 -2.83 -1.73
C TRP A 80 8.71 -3.63 -1.96
N LEU A 81 8.64 -4.69 -2.77
CA LEU A 81 9.81 -5.49 -3.15
C LEU A 81 10.85 -4.64 -3.88
N LYS A 82 10.41 -3.76 -4.79
CA LYS A 82 11.29 -2.83 -5.51
C LYS A 82 11.92 -1.83 -4.55
N ARG A 83 11.14 -1.26 -3.63
CA ARG A 83 11.60 -0.27 -2.65
C ARG A 83 12.66 -0.83 -1.70
N LEU A 84 12.45 -2.04 -1.17
CA LEU A 84 13.43 -2.75 -0.35
C LEU A 84 14.74 -3.01 -1.10
N LYS A 85 14.68 -3.41 -2.38
CA LYS A 85 15.86 -3.62 -3.22
C LYS A 85 16.63 -2.32 -3.45
N SER A 86 15.92 -1.22 -3.74
CA SER A 86 16.55 0.09 -3.93
C SER A 86 17.23 0.59 -2.66
N HIS A 87 16.62 0.41 -1.49
CA HIS A 87 17.23 0.75 -0.20
C HIS A 87 18.53 -0.04 0.06
N ALA A 88 18.54 -1.34 -0.27
CA ALA A 88 19.75 -2.15 -0.12
C ALA A 88 20.89 -1.74 -1.08
N GLN A 89 20.56 -1.19 -2.25
CA GLN A 89 21.54 -0.73 -3.24
C GLN A 89 22.12 0.64 -2.88
N SER A 90 21.32 1.56 -2.34
CA SER A 90 21.79 2.88 -1.89
C SER A 90 22.74 2.78 -0.70
N GLU A 91 22.49 1.87 0.24
CA GLU A 91 23.39 1.58 1.36
C GLU A 91 24.78 1.11 0.89
N GLN A 92 24.86 0.32 -0.17
CA GLN A 92 26.12 -0.21 -0.71
C GLN A 92 26.95 0.87 -1.44
N SER A 93 26.28 1.79 -2.15
CA SER A 93 26.95 2.90 -2.84
C SER A 93 27.42 4.01 -1.90
N ALA A 94 26.82 4.16 -0.72
CA ALA A 94 27.23 5.14 0.29
C ALA A 94 28.45 4.67 1.12
N GLN A 95 28.79 3.37 1.05
CA GLN A 95 29.90 2.76 1.80
C GLN A 95 31.15 2.48 0.93
N SER A 96 31.11 2.80 -0.37
CA SER A 96 32.22 2.64 -1.33
C SER A 96 32.82 3.98 -1.72
#